data_AF-A0A379W760-F1
#
_entry.id   AF-A0A379W760-F1
#
_cell.length_a   1.000
_cell.length_b   1.000
_cell.length_c   1.000
_cell.angle_alpha   90.00
_cell.angle_beta   90.00
_cell.angle_gamma   90.00
#
_symmetry.space_group_name_H-M   'P 1'
#
loop_
_entity.id
_entity.type
_entity.pdbx_description
1 polymer ?
#
loop_
_entity_poly.entity_id
_entity_poly.type
_entity_poly.pdbx_seq_one_letter_code
_entity_poly.pdbx_strand_id
1 'polypeptide(L)'
;MAADEAVKATNTEVVSIELPRDTKGGAGHGSLIILGGNDVSDVKRGIEVALKELDRTFGDVYGNEAGHIELQYTARASYALEKAFGAPIGRACGIIVGAPASVGVLMADTALKSANVEVVAYSSPAHGTSFSNEAILVISGDSGAVRQAVTSAREIGKTVLATLGSEPKNDRPSYI
;
A
#
# COMPACT_ATOMS: atom_id res chain seq x y z
N MET A 1 1.98 -3.23 -4.63
CA MET A 1 1.24 -4.52 -4.62
C MET A 1 1.24 -5.23 -5.98
N ALA A 2 0.71 -4.62 -7.04
CA ALA A 2 0.63 -5.27 -8.36
C ALA A 2 2.00 -5.76 -8.90
N ALA A 3 3.05 -4.96 -8.75
CA ALA A 3 4.42 -5.38 -9.09
C ALA A 3 4.94 -6.54 -8.22
N ASP A 4 4.45 -6.68 -6.98
CA ASP A 4 4.82 -7.79 -6.08
C ASP A 4 4.21 -9.11 -6.57
N GLU A 5 3.00 -9.08 -7.13
CA GLU A 5 2.39 -10.24 -7.79
C GLU A 5 3.08 -10.57 -9.11
N ALA A 6 3.53 -9.57 -9.87
CA ALA A 6 4.32 -9.79 -11.08
C ALA A 6 5.59 -10.59 -10.79
N VAL A 7 6.43 -10.15 -9.85
CA VAL A 7 7.68 -10.84 -9.50
C VAL A 7 7.48 -12.16 -8.77
N LYS A 8 6.26 -12.49 -8.31
CA LYS A 8 5.90 -13.85 -7.86
C LYS A 8 5.59 -14.78 -9.02
N ALA A 9 5.06 -14.23 -10.12
CA ALA A 9 4.54 -14.99 -11.25
C ALA A 9 5.55 -15.20 -12.39
N THR A 10 6.72 -14.56 -12.30
CA THR A 10 7.78 -14.54 -13.32
C THR A 10 9.17 -14.65 -12.66
N ASN A 11 10.21 -14.78 -13.47
CA ASN A 11 11.62 -14.71 -13.05
C ASN A 11 12.20 -13.29 -13.18
N THR A 12 11.34 -12.27 -13.13
CA THR A 12 11.77 -10.87 -13.19
C THR A 12 12.17 -10.37 -11.80
N GLU A 13 13.12 -9.46 -11.75
CA GLU A 13 13.52 -8.76 -10.53
C GLU A 13 13.03 -7.30 -10.53
N VAL A 14 12.92 -6.71 -9.34
CA VAL A 14 12.64 -5.27 -9.21
C VAL A 14 13.97 -4.51 -9.18
N VAL A 15 14.24 -3.74 -10.24
CA VAL A 15 15.49 -2.97 -10.40
C VAL A 15 15.42 -1.65 -9.64
N SER A 16 14.31 -0.92 -9.73
CA SER A 16 14.09 0.31 -8.97
C SER A 16 12.61 0.56 -8.70
N ILE A 17 12.34 1.31 -7.63
CA ILE A 17 11.04 1.86 -7.28
C ILE A 17 11.26 3.33 -6.91
N GLU A 18 10.55 4.23 -7.58
CA GLU A 18 10.58 5.66 -7.32
C GLU A 18 9.15 6.18 -7.14
N LEU A 19 8.98 7.12 -6.20
CA LEU A 19 7.67 7.61 -5.76
C LEU A 19 7.56 9.12 -5.98
N PRO A 20 7.27 9.61 -7.20
CA PRO A 20 7.10 11.04 -7.44
C PRO A 20 5.92 11.62 -6.64
N ARG A 21 6.03 12.87 -6.20
CA ARG A 21 4.89 13.61 -5.65
C ARG A 21 3.94 13.99 -6.79
N ASP A 22 2.73 13.40 -6.81
CA ASP A 22 1.82 13.54 -7.95
C ASP A 22 0.34 13.39 -7.53
N THR A 23 -0.29 12.23 -7.81
CA THR A 23 -1.74 11.99 -7.69
C THR A 23 -2.60 13.10 -8.32
N LYS A 24 -2.10 13.75 -9.38
CA LYS A 24 -2.77 14.82 -10.13
C LYS A 24 -3.23 15.99 -9.24
N GLY A 25 -2.42 16.35 -8.25
CA GLY A 25 -2.72 17.38 -7.27
C GLY A 25 -3.36 16.88 -5.97
N GLY A 26 -3.71 15.58 -5.91
CA GLY A 26 -4.07 14.89 -4.67
C GLY A 26 -2.91 14.80 -3.68
N ALA A 27 -3.07 14.07 -2.58
CA ALA A 27 -2.13 14.09 -1.47
C ALA A 27 -0.94 13.12 -1.55
N GLY A 28 -0.94 12.17 -2.50
CA GLY A 28 -0.04 11.02 -2.50
C GLY A 28 1.05 11.00 -3.57
N HIS A 29 1.50 9.79 -3.91
CA HIS A 29 2.54 9.54 -4.90
C HIS A 29 2.00 9.04 -6.25
N GLY A 30 2.74 9.30 -7.32
CA GLY A 30 2.77 8.41 -8.47
C GLY A 30 3.78 7.27 -8.22
N SER A 31 4.02 6.43 -9.22
CA SER A 31 5.03 5.38 -9.12
C SER A 31 5.75 5.13 -10.45
N LEU A 32 7.08 5.03 -10.40
CA LEU A 32 7.92 4.47 -11.46
C LEU A 32 8.57 3.19 -10.93
N ILE A 33 8.29 2.06 -11.58
CA ILE A 33 8.82 0.75 -11.21
C ILE A 33 9.53 0.17 -12.43
N ILE A 34 10.79 -0.21 -12.28
CA ILE A 34 11.59 -0.87 -13.32
C ILE A 34 11.70 -2.35 -12.97
N LEU A 35 11.18 -3.21 -13.85
CA LEU A 35 11.37 -4.66 -13.79
C LEU A 35 12.47 -5.10 -14.76
N GLY A 36 13.38 -5.94 -14.30
CA GLY A 36 14.49 -6.50 -15.08
C GLY A 36 14.35 -8.02 -15.24
N GLY A 37 14.93 -8.57 -16.29
CA GLY A 37 14.96 -10.01 -16.54
C GLY A 37 15.81 -10.36 -17.77
N ASN A 38 16.23 -11.62 -17.86
CA ASN A 38 17.06 -12.13 -18.96
C ASN A 38 16.24 -12.59 -20.18
N ASP A 39 14.93 -12.70 -20.05
CA ASP A 39 14.00 -13.09 -21.11
C ASP A 39 12.92 -12.02 -21.30
N VAL A 40 12.83 -11.47 -22.51
CA VAL A 40 11.86 -10.45 -22.89
C VAL A 40 10.42 -10.95 -22.72
N SER A 41 10.15 -12.23 -23.02
CA SER A 41 8.83 -12.82 -22.85
C SER A 41 8.41 -12.84 -21.39
N ASP A 42 9.35 -13.08 -20.47
CA ASP A 42 9.09 -13.11 -19.04
C ASP A 42 8.91 -11.70 -18.46
N VAL A 43 9.70 -10.71 -18.91
CA VAL A 43 9.50 -9.29 -18.57
C VAL A 43 8.13 -8.81 -19.03
N LYS A 44 7.76 -9.12 -20.28
CA LYS A 44 6.44 -8.76 -20.82
C LYS A 44 5.31 -9.37 -19.99
N ARG A 45 5.44 -10.65 -19.64
CA ARG A 45 4.47 -11.33 -18.77
C ARG A 45 4.37 -10.67 -17.39
N GLY A 46 5.50 -10.25 -16.81
CA GLY A 46 5.51 -9.53 -15.52
C GLY A 46 4.69 -8.24 -15.58
N ILE A 47 4.87 -7.45 -16.64
CA ILE A 47 4.07 -6.23 -16.87
C ILE A 47 2.58 -6.57 -17.06
N GLU A 48 2.24 -7.59 -17.84
CA GLU A 48 0.85 -8.02 -18.04
C GLU A 48 0.18 -8.47 -16.73
N VAL A 49 0.91 -9.17 -15.85
CA VAL A 49 0.41 -9.55 -14.52
C VAL A 49 0.18 -8.32 -13.67
N ALA A 50 1.15 -7.41 -13.57
CA ALA A 50 1.00 -6.18 -12.80
C ALA A 50 -0.23 -5.37 -13.26
N LEU A 51 -0.42 -5.20 -14.57
CA LEU A 51 -1.57 -4.47 -15.11
C LEU A 51 -2.92 -5.12 -14.76
N LYS A 52 -2.99 -6.46 -14.77
CA LYS A 52 -4.22 -7.20 -14.39
C LYS A 52 -4.56 -7.05 -12.90
N GLU A 53 -3.56 -6.86 -12.05
CA GLU A 53 -3.74 -6.72 -10.61
C GLU A 53 -4.19 -5.32 -10.17
N LEU A 54 -4.12 -4.31 -11.04
CA LEU A 54 -4.46 -2.93 -10.69
C LEU A 54 -5.89 -2.81 -10.16
N ASP A 55 -6.87 -3.37 -10.88
CA ASP A 55 -8.28 -3.32 -10.48
C ASP A 55 -8.51 -3.89 -9.08
N ARG A 56 -7.81 -4.97 -8.72
CA ARG A 56 -7.87 -5.58 -7.39
C ARG A 56 -7.18 -4.70 -6.35
N THR A 57 -5.95 -4.26 -6.62
CA THR A 57 -5.13 -3.51 -5.64
C THR A 57 -5.61 -2.08 -5.39
N PHE A 58 -6.42 -1.51 -6.29
CA PHE A 58 -7.16 -0.27 -6.06
C PHE A 58 -8.49 -0.48 -5.30
N GLY A 59 -8.87 -1.73 -5.01
CA GLY A 59 -10.09 -2.10 -4.29
C GLY A 59 -10.22 -1.47 -2.91
N ASP A 60 -9.10 -1.16 -2.27
CA ASP A 60 -9.06 -0.59 -0.92
C ASP A 60 -8.37 0.80 -0.87
N VAL A 61 -8.51 1.55 -1.97
CA VAL A 61 -8.19 2.99 -2.03
C VAL A 61 -9.51 3.76 -1.96
N TYR A 62 -9.70 4.53 -0.89
CA TYR A 62 -10.92 5.30 -0.65
C TYR A 62 -10.60 6.79 -0.61
N GLY A 63 -11.34 7.61 -1.35
CA GLY A 63 -11.08 9.05 -1.45
C GLY A 63 -12.34 9.90 -1.27
N ASN A 64 -12.12 11.14 -0.84
CA ASN A 64 -13.09 12.24 -0.89
C ASN A 64 -12.35 13.54 -1.25
N GLU A 65 -13.03 14.68 -1.21
CA GLU A 65 -12.45 15.99 -1.53
C GLU A 65 -11.36 16.45 -0.54
N ALA A 66 -11.29 15.87 0.66
CA ALA A 66 -10.33 16.24 1.70
C ALA A 66 -9.04 15.39 1.67
N GLY A 67 -9.07 14.21 1.07
CA GLY A 67 -7.91 13.32 1.02
C GLY A 67 -8.27 11.88 0.62
N HIS A 68 -7.45 10.93 1.06
CA HIS A 68 -7.61 9.51 0.76
C HIS A 68 -7.06 8.62 1.87
N ILE A 69 -7.52 7.38 1.89
CA ILE A 69 -6.89 6.28 2.62
C ILE A 69 -6.59 5.16 1.63
N GLU A 70 -5.50 4.44 1.85
CA GLU A 70 -5.13 3.26 1.06
C GLU A 70 -4.72 2.14 1.99
N LEU A 71 -5.29 0.96 1.77
CA LEU A 71 -5.01 -0.23 2.54
C LEU A 71 -4.56 -1.34 1.59
N GLN A 72 -3.47 -2.02 1.94
CA GLN A 72 -2.98 -3.16 1.17
C GLN A 72 -2.71 -4.34 2.09
N TYR A 73 -2.92 -5.55 1.57
CA TYR A 73 -2.63 -6.79 2.28
C TYR A 73 -2.09 -7.86 1.34
N THR A 74 -1.08 -8.59 1.81
CA THR A 74 -0.69 -9.87 1.23
C THR A 74 -0.33 -10.85 2.34
N ALA A 75 -0.67 -12.13 2.17
CA ALA A 75 -0.24 -13.18 3.08
C ALA A 75 1.24 -13.54 2.91
N ARG A 76 1.85 -13.13 1.78
CA ARG A 76 3.23 -13.47 1.43
C ARG A 76 3.85 -12.35 0.58
N ALA A 77 4.59 -11.45 1.22
CA ALA A 77 5.35 -10.40 0.56
C ALA A 77 6.50 -10.99 -0.29
N SER A 78 6.81 -10.32 -1.39
CA SER A 78 7.94 -10.65 -2.27
C SER A 78 8.86 -9.44 -2.44
N TYR A 79 9.72 -9.51 -3.45
CA TYR A 79 10.82 -8.59 -3.69
C TYR A 79 10.41 -7.14 -3.96
N ALA A 80 9.17 -6.88 -4.42
CA ALA A 80 8.74 -5.49 -4.63
C ALA A 80 8.45 -4.80 -3.29
N LEU A 81 7.80 -5.50 -2.36
CA LEU A 81 7.51 -4.97 -1.03
C LEU A 81 8.74 -4.92 -0.13
N GLU A 82 9.65 -5.87 -0.27
CA GLU A 82 10.96 -5.82 0.40
C GLU A 82 11.73 -4.59 -0.07
N LYS A 83 11.84 -4.37 -1.38
CA LYS A 83 12.58 -3.22 -1.92
C LYS A 83 11.95 -1.87 -1.59
N ALA A 84 10.62 -1.79 -1.57
CA ALA A 84 9.91 -0.54 -1.29
C ALA A 84 9.94 -0.16 0.20
N PHE A 85 9.77 -1.15 1.08
CA PHE A 85 9.44 -0.89 2.49
C PHE A 85 10.26 -1.72 3.50
N GLY A 86 11.11 -2.64 3.05
CA GLY A 86 11.80 -3.59 3.92
C GLY A 86 10.90 -4.73 4.42
N ALA A 87 9.77 -4.99 3.77
CA ALA A 87 8.85 -6.05 4.17
C ALA A 87 9.54 -7.44 4.16
N PRO A 88 9.46 -8.24 5.25
CA PRO A 88 10.08 -9.55 5.29
C PRO A 88 9.53 -10.48 4.21
N ILE A 89 10.40 -10.94 3.30
CA ILE A 89 10.02 -11.83 2.21
C ILE A 89 9.40 -13.11 2.77
N GLY A 90 8.30 -13.54 2.17
CA GLY A 90 7.61 -14.77 2.55
C GLY A 90 6.66 -14.60 3.74
N ARG A 91 6.59 -13.43 4.39
CA ARG A 91 5.68 -13.16 5.51
C ARG A 91 4.48 -12.32 5.09
N ALA A 92 3.45 -12.29 5.93
CA ALA A 92 2.32 -11.41 5.72
C ALA A 92 2.76 -9.94 5.83
N CYS A 93 2.17 -9.09 5.02
CA CYS A 93 2.46 -7.66 4.99
C CYS A 93 1.16 -6.87 4.84
N GLY A 94 1.03 -5.82 5.64
CA GLY A 94 -0.05 -4.84 5.57
C GLY A 94 0.52 -3.44 5.35
N ILE A 95 -0.07 -2.67 4.45
CA ILE A 95 0.27 -1.26 4.23
C ILE A 95 -0.96 -0.44 4.56
N ILE A 96 -0.78 0.59 5.37
CA ILE A 96 -1.84 1.43 5.92
C ILE A 96 -1.45 2.88 5.66
N VAL A 97 -2.18 3.54 4.77
CA VAL A 97 -1.91 4.90 4.33
C VAL A 97 -3.11 5.78 4.64
N GLY A 98 -2.87 6.97 5.19
CA GLY A 98 -3.90 7.98 5.35
C GLY A 98 -3.40 9.38 5.01
N ALA A 99 -4.24 10.11 4.28
CA ALA A 99 -4.08 11.51 3.89
C ALA A 99 -5.37 12.30 4.20
N PRO A 100 -5.28 13.49 4.84
CA PRO A 100 -4.06 14.13 5.33
C PRO A 100 -3.35 13.30 6.40
N ALA A 101 -2.05 13.52 6.60
CA ALA A 101 -1.20 12.61 7.38
C ALA A 101 -1.70 12.34 8.81
N SER A 102 -2.45 13.26 9.42
CA SER A 102 -3.10 13.06 10.72
C SER A 102 -4.12 11.90 10.73
N VAL A 103 -4.83 11.67 9.63
CA VAL A 103 -5.70 10.50 9.45
C VAL A 103 -4.86 9.23 9.49
N GLY A 104 -3.73 9.21 8.77
CA GLY A 104 -2.81 8.07 8.75
C GLY A 104 -2.20 7.78 10.13
N VAL A 105 -1.91 8.81 10.96
CA VAL A 105 -1.44 8.62 12.34
C VAL A 105 -2.50 7.90 13.20
N LEU A 106 -3.77 8.30 13.09
CA LEU A 106 -4.87 7.65 13.82
C LEU A 106 -5.11 6.22 13.34
N MET A 107 -5.01 5.98 12.03
CA MET A 107 -5.09 4.65 11.44
C MET A 107 -3.95 3.75 11.95
N ALA A 108 -2.72 4.27 11.98
CA ALA A 108 -1.55 3.56 12.48
C ALA A 108 -1.69 3.18 13.96
N ASP A 109 -2.08 4.13 14.83
CA ASP A 109 -2.32 3.87 16.25
C ASP A 109 -3.39 2.78 16.47
N THR A 110 -4.49 2.85 15.71
CA THR A 110 -5.57 1.86 15.80
C THR A 110 -5.11 0.48 15.34
N ALA A 111 -4.36 0.41 14.24
CA ALA A 111 -3.82 -0.85 13.71
C ALA A 111 -2.96 -1.57 14.75
N LEU A 112 -2.01 -0.85 15.36
CA LEU A 112 -1.08 -1.41 16.33
C LEU A 112 -1.75 -1.82 17.65
N LYS A 113 -2.87 -1.19 18.02
CA LYS A 113 -3.67 -1.57 19.20
C LYS A 113 -4.62 -2.73 18.95
N SER A 114 -4.92 -3.04 17.69
CA SER A 114 -5.96 -4.02 17.34
C SER A 114 -5.46 -5.47 17.30
N ALA A 115 -4.18 -5.70 17.04
CA ALA A 115 -3.59 -7.03 16.91
C ALA A 115 -2.09 -7.02 17.20
N ASN A 116 -1.54 -8.19 17.54
CA ASN A 116 -0.11 -8.35 17.74
C ASN A 116 0.63 -8.41 16.40
N VAL A 117 1.15 -7.27 15.95
CA VAL A 117 1.88 -7.10 14.68
C VAL A 117 3.19 -6.37 14.91
N GLU A 118 4.14 -6.56 14.01
CA GLU A 118 5.45 -5.91 14.03
C GLU A 118 5.46 -4.73 13.05
N VAL A 119 6.01 -3.59 13.47
CA VAL A 119 6.23 -2.45 12.59
C VAL A 119 7.45 -2.72 11.71
N VAL A 120 7.24 -2.68 10.39
CA VAL A 120 8.30 -2.80 9.38
C VAL A 120 8.85 -1.41 9.04
N ALA A 121 7.95 -0.47 8.73
CA ALA A 121 8.32 0.88 8.35
C ALA A 121 7.23 1.87 8.74
N TYR A 122 7.64 3.11 8.97
CA TYR A 122 6.75 4.24 9.16
C TYR A 122 7.31 5.46 8.41
N SER A 123 6.51 6.02 7.51
CA SER A 123 6.85 7.21 6.74
C SER A 123 5.84 8.33 7.01
N SER A 124 6.31 9.57 6.93
CA SER A 124 5.54 10.79 7.16
C SER A 124 5.97 11.89 6.16
N PRO A 125 5.33 13.07 6.12
CA PRO A 125 5.61 14.06 5.08
C PRO A 125 7.08 14.49 5.00
N ALA A 126 7.79 14.58 6.12
CA ALA A 126 9.20 14.98 6.14
C ALA A 126 10.19 13.79 6.14
N HIS A 127 9.70 12.55 6.23
CA HIS A 127 10.53 11.37 6.44
C HIS A 127 10.01 10.16 5.66
N GLY A 128 10.77 9.69 4.66
CA GLY A 128 10.45 8.46 3.93
C GLY A 128 9.32 8.60 2.89
N THR A 129 8.82 9.80 2.65
CA THR A 129 7.95 10.12 1.52
C THR A 129 8.57 11.22 0.65
N SER A 130 8.11 11.37 -0.58
CA SER A 130 8.42 12.53 -1.43
C SER A 130 7.57 13.75 -1.06
N PHE A 131 7.60 14.15 0.22
CA PHE A 131 6.78 15.25 0.75
C PHE A 131 5.29 15.10 0.43
N SER A 132 4.78 13.87 0.44
CA SER A 132 3.33 13.63 0.35
C SER A 132 2.65 14.01 1.66
N ASN A 133 1.34 14.28 1.63
CA ASN A 133 0.57 14.55 2.84
C ASN A 133 -0.01 13.25 3.41
N GLU A 134 0.83 12.23 3.50
CA GLU A 134 0.47 10.90 3.99
C GLU A 134 1.28 10.56 5.23
N ALA A 135 0.67 9.77 6.11
CA ALA A 135 1.39 8.89 7.01
C ALA A 135 1.17 7.45 6.55
N ILE A 136 2.25 6.70 6.42
CA ILE A 136 2.30 5.34 5.87
C ILE A 136 2.86 4.43 6.94
N LEU A 137 2.07 3.46 7.41
CA LEU A 137 2.51 2.39 8.30
C LEU A 137 2.58 1.08 7.51
N VAL A 138 3.70 0.38 7.63
CA VAL A 138 3.90 -0.97 7.09
C VAL A 138 4.09 -1.93 8.25
N ILE A 139 3.32 -3.02 8.26
CA ILE A 139 3.33 -4.02 9.32
C ILE A 139 3.53 -5.44 8.77
N SER A 140 4.10 -6.32 9.60
CA SER A 140 4.20 -7.76 9.35
C SER A 140 3.78 -8.55 10.59
N GLY A 141 3.71 -9.87 10.47
CA GLY A 141 3.30 -10.77 11.55
C GLY A 141 2.52 -11.97 11.03
N ASP A 142 1.64 -12.51 11.87
CA ASP A 142 0.72 -13.57 11.48
C ASP A 142 -0.35 -13.02 10.52
N SER A 143 -0.68 -13.78 9.48
CA SER A 143 -1.58 -13.32 8.40
C SER A 143 -2.94 -12.86 8.91
N GLY A 144 -3.50 -13.56 9.90
CA GLY A 144 -4.75 -13.17 10.56
C GLY A 144 -4.63 -11.85 11.33
N ALA A 145 -3.54 -11.67 12.09
CA ALA A 145 -3.28 -10.46 12.86
C ALA A 145 -3.05 -9.24 11.95
N VAL A 146 -2.27 -9.40 10.89
CA VAL A 146 -2.04 -8.35 9.89
C VAL A 146 -3.35 -7.96 9.20
N ARG A 147 -4.17 -8.94 8.76
CA ARG A 147 -5.46 -8.64 8.13
C ARG A 147 -6.39 -7.91 9.10
N GLN A 148 -6.48 -8.34 10.35
CA GLN A 148 -7.26 -7.67 11.39
C GLN A 148 -6.81 -6.22 11.58
N ALA A 149 -5.50 -5.98 11.69
CA ALA A 149 -4.95 -4.64 11.85
C ALA A 149 -5.27 -3.71 10.69
N VAL A 150 -5.12 -4.20 9.45
CA VAL A 150 -5.48 -3.46 8.24
C VAL A 150 -6.98 -3.16 8.19
N THR A 151 -7.84 -4.14 8.52
CA THR A 151 -9.29 -3.93 8.57
C THR A 151 -9.68 -2.89 9.64
N SER A 152 -9.14 -2.97 10.85
CA SER A 152 -9.41 -1.97 11.90
C SER A 152 -8.95 -0.57 11.49
N ALA A 153 -7.79 -0.47 10.84
CA ALA A 153 -7.29 0.79 10.29
C ALA A 153 -8.20 1.36 9.19
N ARG A 154 -8.76 0.51 8.33
CA ARG A 154 -9.73 0.91 7.29
C ARG A 154 -10.96 1.57 7.91
N GLU A 155 -11.58 0.91 8.90
CA GLU A 155 -12.85 1.38 9.46
C GLU A 155 -12.69 2.73 10.19
N ILE A 156 -11.62 2.89 10.97
CA ILE A 156 -11.35 4.19 11.60
C ILE A 156 -10.95 5.25 10.57
N GLY A 157 -10.17 4.88 9.55
CA GLY A 157 -9.74 5.77 8.48
C GLY A 157 -10.93 6.34 7.71
N LYS A 158 -11.89 5.48 7.33
CA LYS A 158 -13.14 5.91 6.67
C LYS A 158 -13.94 6.86 7.56
N THR A 159 -14.06 6.51 8.84
CA THR A 159 -14.81 7.30 9.83
C THR A 159 -14.22 8.70 9.99
N VAL A 160 -12.91 8.79 10.20
CA VAL A 160 -12.23 10.07 10.45
C VAL A 160 -12.17 10.90 9.17
N LEU A 161 -11.85 10.31 8.01
CA LEU A 161 -11.81 11.03 6.74
C LEU A 161 -13.18 11.59 6.35
N ALA A 162 -14.27 10.88 6.66
CA ALA A 162 -15.64 11.37 6.48
C ALA A 162 -16.02 12.56 7.37
N THR A 163 -15.25 12.85 8.44
CA THR A 163 -15.47 14.09 9.22
C THR A 163 -14.91 15.33 8.53
N LEU A 164 -14.05 15.14 7.53
CA LEU A 164 -13.37 16.21 6.80
C LEU A 164 -14.01 16.49 5.43
N GLY A 165 -14.96 15.66 4.99
CA GLY A 165 -15.61 15.77 3.69
C GLY A 165 -16.74 14.76 3.52
N SER A 166 -17.04 14.40 2.28
CA SER A 166 -18.02 13.34 1.98
C SER A 166 -17.56 11.95 2.43
N GLU A 167 -18.48 10.99 2.49
CA GLU A 167 -18.13 9.58 2.75
C GLU A 167 -17.08 9.11 1.72
N PRO A 168 -15.89 8.63 2.14
CA PRO A 168 -14.84 8.24 1.22
C PRO A 168 -15.21 6.95 0.49
N LYS A 169 -15.02 6.95 -0.83
CA LYS A 169 -15.44 5.86 -1.72
C LYS A 169 -14.26 5.27 -2.48
N ASN A 170 -14.36 3.98 -2.75
CA ASN A 170 -13.53 3.24 -3.69
C ASN A 170 -14.27 3.04 -5.01
N ASP A 171 -13.53 2.94 -6.11
CA ASP A 171 -14.10 2.70 -7.45
C ASP A 171 -14.09 1.22 -7.84
N ARG A 172 -13.47 0.38 -7.02
CA ARG A 172 -13.28 -1.06 -7.26
C ARG A 172 -13.69 -1.86 -6.02
N PRO A 173 -14.18 -3.10 -6.14
CA PRO A 173 -14.53 -3.92 -4.99
C PRO A 173 -13.33 -4.14 -4.06
N SER A 174 -13.57 -3.98 -2.75
CA SER A 174 -12.57 -4.29 -1.72
C SER A 174 -12.11 -5.75 -1.83
N TYR A 175 -10.81 -5.98 -1.61
CA TYR A 175 -10.20 -7.32 -1.65
C TYR A 175 -9.70 -7.79 -0.28
N ILE A 176 -9.77 -6.93 0.75
CA ILE A 176 -9.26 -7.18 2.11
C ILE A 176 -10.39 -7.49 3.08
#